data_AF-A0A8T3ZMA4-F1
#
_entry.id   AF-A0A8T3ZMA4-F1
#
_cell.length_a   1.000
_cell.length_b   1.000
_cell.length_c   1.000
_cell.angle_alpha   90.00
_cell.angle_beta   90.00
_cell.angle_gamma   90.00
#
_symmetry.space_group_name_H-M   'P 1'
#
loop_
_entity.id
_entity.type
_entity.pdbx_description
1 polymer ?
#
loop_
_entity_poly.entity_id
_entity_poly.type
_entity_poly.pdbx_seq_one_letter_code
_entity_poly.pdbx_strand_id
1 'polypeptide(L)' 'MKFSYKIFEQGSDKLLAIADSDLLDKTFSKEIELTISKSFYHDDFCDEAKVLELVDDATIVNA' A
#
# COMPACT_ATOMS: atom_id res chain seq x y z
N MET A 1 13.77 6.41 -0.59
CA MET A 1 12.74 5.70 0.19
C MET A 1 12.20 4.57 -0.67
N LYS A 2 11.91 3.39 -0.11
CA LYS A 2 11.41 2.25 -0.89
C LYS A 2 10.04 1.86 -0.36
N PHE A 3 9.05 1.89 -1.22
CA PHE A 3 7.66 1.60 -0.88
C PHE A 3 7.29 0.21 -1.38
N SER A 4 6.44 -0.48 -0.63
CA SER A 4 5.71 -1.64 -1.11
C SER A 4 4.34 -1.17 -1.55
N TYR A 5 3.85 -1.71 -2.66
CA TYR A 5 2.50 -1.41 -3.11
C TYR A 5 1.78 -2.64 -3.61
N LYS A 6 0.45 -2.55 -3.64
CA LYS A 6 -0.46 -3.49 -4.29
C LYS A 6 -1.66 -2.75 -4.84
N ILE A 7 -2.09 -3.15 -6.03
CA ILE A 7 -3.28 -2.59 -6.69
C ILE A 7 -4.40 -3.62 -6.62
N PHE A 8 -5.58 -3.16 -6.25
CA PHE A 8 -6.81 -3.93 -6.30
C PHE A 8 -7.78 -3.24 -7.25
N GLU A 9 -8.38 -4.00 -8.15
CA GLU A 9 -9.35 -3.50 -9.11
C GLU A 9 -10.70 -4.16 -8.86
N GLN A 10 -11.75 -3.35 -8.71
CA GLN A 10 -13.12 -3.83 -8.60
C GLN A 10 -14.04 -2.92 -9.41
N GLY A 11 -14.49 -3.42 -10.57
CA GLY A 11 -15.30 -2.61 -11.49
C GLY A 11 -14.49 -1.43 -12.03
N SER A 12 -14.96 -0.20 -11.78
CA SER A 12 -14.24 1.03 -12.13
C SER A 12 -13.28 1.51 -11.04
N ASP A 13 -13.32 0.91 -9.85
CA ASP A 13 -12.53 1.39 -8.72
C ASP A 13 -11.15 0.73 -8.72
N LYS A 14 -10.12 1.57 -8.56
CA LYS A 14 -8.73 1.18 -8.40
C LYS A 14 -8.23 1.59 -7.01
N LEU A 15 -8.00 0.60 -6.14
CA LEU A 15 -7.43 0.83 -4.81
C LEU A 15 -5.93 0.57 -4.83
N LEU A 16 -5.17 1.60 -4.48
CA LEU A 16 -3.74 1.53 -4.25
C LEU A 16 -3.49 1.37 -2.75
N ALA A 17 -2.99 0.20 -2.35
CA ALA A 17 -2.44 -0.03 -1.02
C ALA A 17 -0.93 0.21 -1.07
N ILE A 18 -0.42 1.14 -0.27
CA ILE A 18 1.00 1.47 -0.16
C ILE A 18 1.43 1.38 1.30
N ALA A 19 2.67 0.95 1.53
CA ALA A 19 3.30 1.04 2.83
C ALA A 19 4.82 1.24 2.66
N ASP A 20 5.45 1.86 3.66
CA ASP A 20 6.90 1.83 3.76
C ASP A 20 7.38 0.37 3.83
N SER A 21 8.38 0.03 3.01
CA SER A 21 8.83 -1.37 2.89
C SER A 21 9.33 -1.98 4.21
N ASP A 22 9.81 -1.16 5.14
CA ASP A 22 10.25 -1.61 6.45
C ASP A 22 9.09 -1.82 7.43
N LEU A 23 7.87 -1.37 7.11
CA LEU A 23 6.67 -1.56 7.93
C LEU A 23 5.95 -2.88 7.64
N LEU A 24 6.29 -3.55 6.54
CA LEU A 24 5.67 -4.83 6.17
C LEU A 24 5.82 -5.89 7.28
N ASP A 25 4.71 -6.60 7.52
CA ASP A 25 4.51 -7.60 8.58
C ASP A 25 4.68 -7.08 10.02
N LYS A 26 4.82 -5.76 10.22
CA LYS A 26 4.78 -5.17 11.56
C LYS A 26 3.34 -5.08 12.07
N THR A 27 3.19 -5.28 13.38
CA THR A 27 1.93 -5.14 14.09
C THR A 27 2.04 -3.97 15.07
N PHE A 28 1.05 -3.08 15.02
CA PHE A 28 0.88 -1.96 15.95
C PHE A 28 -0.31 -2.25 16.84
N SER A 29 -0.10 -2.21 18.15
CA SER A 29 -1.15 -2.47 19.13
C SER A 29 -1.31 -1.27 20.05
N LYS A 30 -2.48 -0.62 19.98
CA LYS A 30 -2.93 0.40 20.93
C LYS A 30 -4.32 0.02 21.42
N GLU A 31 -5.36 0.75 21.00
CA GLU A 31 -6.76 0.40 21.29
C GLU A 31 -7.29 -0.66 20.31
N ILE A 32 -6.66 -0.75 19.15
CA ILE A 32 -6.87 -1.78 18.13
C ILE A 32 -5.52 -2.39 17.73
N GLU A 33 -5.56 -3.63 17.26
CA GLU A 33 -4.41 -4.31 16.68
C GLU A 33 -4.45 -4.17 15.15
N LEU A 34 -3.38 -3.62 14.57
CA LEU A 34 -3.26 -3.38 13.15
C LEU A 34 -1.96 -4.01 12.63
N THR A 35 -2.10 -4.91 11.66
CA THR A 35 -0.96 -5.57 11.01
C THR A 35 -0.84 -5.09 9.57
N ILE A 36 0.33 -4.58 9.20
CA ILE A 36 0.64 -4.19 7.81
C ILE A 36 1.03 -5.46 7.04
N SER A 37 0.05 -6.29 6.71
CA SER A 37 0.33 -7.61 6.12
C SER A 37 0.84 -7.50 4.68
N LYS A 38 1.86 -8.29 4.33
CA LYS A 38 2.30 -8.41 2.92
C LYS A 38 1.18 -8.86 1.98
N SER A 39 0.28 -9.73 2.44
CA SER A 39 -0.83 -10.18 1.60
C SER A 39 -1.72 -9.05 1.10
N PHE A 40 -1.81 -7.95 1.86
CA PHE A 40 -2.59 -6.77 1.51
C PHE A 40 -1.75 -5.64 0.90
N TYR A 41 -0.56 -5.33 1.45
CA TYR A 41 0.26 -4.19 1.06
C TYR A 41 1.42 -4.51 0.09
N HIS A 42 1.55 -5.76 -0.36
CA HIS A 42 2.69 -6.16 -1.21
C HIS A 42 2.29 -6.95 -2.44
N ASP A 43 2.72 -6.43 -3.58
CA ASP A 43 2.81 -7.09 -4.89
C ASP A 43 4.19 -6.80 -5.51
N ASP A 44 4.62 -5.54 -5.50
CA ASP A 44 5.97 -5.14 -5.90
C ASP A 44 6.49 -3.95 -5.05
N PHE A 45 7.75 -3.56 -5.28
CA PHE A 45 8.37 -2.40 -4.67
C PHE A 45 8.60 -1.28 -5.67
N CYS A 46 8.51 -0.03 -5.21
CA CYS A 46 8.72 1.14 -6.04
C CYS A 46 9.42 2.28 -5.29
N ASP A 47 9.83 3.29 -6.06
CA ASP A 47 10.35 4.55 -5.56
C ASP A 47 9.25 5.62 -5.51
N GLU A 48 9.60 6.81 -5.00
CA GLU A 48 8.68 7.93 -4.83
C GLU A 48 8.08 8.42 -6.16
N ALA A 49 8.89 8.48 -7.23
CA ALA A 49 8.41 8.92 -8.53
C ALA A 49 7.30 7.99 -9.05
N LYS A 50 7.51 6.68 -8.91
CA LYS A 50 6.51 5.69 -9.31
C LYS A 50 5.28 5.70 -8.42
N VAL A 51 5.42 5.95 -7.11
CA VAL A 51 4.27 6.12 -6.21
C VAL A 51 3.37 7.26 -6.69
N LEU A 52 3.94 8.40 -7.08
CA LEU A 52 3.16 9.54 -7.56
C LEU A 52 2.36 9.19 -8.82
N GLU A 53 2.96 8.48 -9.77
CA GLU A 53 2.24 7.98 -10.96
C GLU A 53 1.08 7.05 -10.58
N LEU A 54 1.29 6.16 -9.61
CA LEU A 54 0.27 5.22 -9.17
C LEU A 54 -0.88 5.92 -8.43
N VAL A 55 -0.56 6.96 -7.65
CA VAL A 55 -1.55 7.76 -6.91
C VAL A 55 -2.44 8.52 -7.90
N ASP A 56 -1.88 9.10 -8.96
CA ASP A 56 -2.64 9.83 -9.98
C ASP A 56 -3.65 8.94 -10.73
N ASP A 57 -3.35 7.64 -10.84
CA ASP A 57 -4.21 6.64 -11.52
C ASP A 57 -5.17 5.91 -10.56
N ALA A 58 -5.05 6.11 -9.25
CA ALA A 58 -5.86 5.43 -8.25
C ALA A 58 -7.17 6.19 -7.94
N THR A 59 -8.24 5.44 -7.72
CA THR A 59 -9.52 5.99 -7.21
C THR A 59 -9.48 6.13 -5.70
N ILE A 60 -8.82 5.18 -5.02
CA ILE A 60 -8.72 5.11 -3.56
C ILE A 60 -7.27 4.83 -3.19
N VAL A 61 -6.75 5.58 -2.22
CA VAL A 61 -5.39 5.38 -1.68
C VAL A 61 -5.49 4.99 -0.21
N ASN A 62 -4.83 3.89 0.14
CA ASN A 62 -4.58 3.47 1.52
C ASN A 62 -3.06 3.40 1.72
N ALA A 63 -2.51 4.33 2.50
CA ALA A 63 -1.08 4.55 2.68
C ALA A 63 -0.71 4.84 4.14
#